data_AF-A0A2S5LAD1-F1
#
_entry.id   AF-A0A2S5LAD1-F1
#
_cell.length_a   1.000
_cell.length_b   1.000
_cell.length_c   1.000
_cell.angle_alpha   90.00
_cell.angle_beta   90.00
_cell.angle_gamma   90.00
#
_symmetry.space_group_name_H-M   'P 1'
#
loop_
_entity.id
_entity.type
_entity.pdbx_description
1 polymer ?
#
loop_
_entity_poly.entity_id
_entity_poly.type
_entity_poly.pdbx_seq_one_letter_code
_entity_poly.pdbx_strand_id
1 'polypeptide(L)'
;MEACFSDEVCSNLQERNNRFLEEALELVQSGSYTAEQAHAMVDYVFNRPTGEMKQEVGGVMVTLAALCSANNIDMHDCGDTELTRVWSKIDQIRSKQGQKPKHLAL
;
A
#
# COMPACT_ATOMS: atom_id res chain seq x y z
N MET A 1 11.71 -0.08 -8.50
CA MET A 1 11.10 1.23 -8.17
C MET A 1 11.77 2.36 -8.95
N GLU A 2 13.10 2.46 -8.92
CA GLU A 2 13.89 3.42 -9.72
C GLU A 2 13.67 3.31 -11.25
N ALA A 3 13.36 2.11 -11.76
CA ALA A 3 13.00 1.94 -13.16
C ALA A 3 11.68 2.65 -13.53
N CYS A 4 10.79 2.93 -12.56
CA CYS A 4 9.44 3.45 -12.79
C CYS A 4 9.25 4.89 -12.30
N PHE A 5 10.02 5.33 -11.30
CA PHE A 5 9.84 6.60 -10.60
C PHE A 5 11.18 7.34 -10.45
N SER A 6 11.14 8.67 -10.38
CA SER A 6 12.31 9.48 -10.04
C SER A 6 12.70 9.28 -8.57
N ASP A 7 13.95 9.57 -8.23
CA ASP A 7 14.46 9.48 -6.85
C ASP A 7 13.63 10.33 -5.86
N GLU A 8 13.15 11.49 -6.32
CA GLU A 8 12.26 12.37 -5.55
C GLU A 8 10.91 11.69 -5.21
N VAL A 9 10.33 10.95 -6.15
CA VAL A 9 9.07 10.22 -5.94
C VAL A 9 9.29 8.95 -5.10
N CYS A 10 10.43 8.29 -5.26
CA CYS A 10 10.83 7.13 -4.45
C CYS A 10 11.05 7.50 -2.98
N SER A 11 11.54 8.72 -2.70
CA SER A 11 11.90 9.17 -1.34
C SER A 11 10.82 10.00 -0.63
N ASN A 12 9.70 10.30 -1.29
CA ASN A 12 8.59 11.04 -0.66
C ASN A 12 7.81 10.15 0.32
N LEU A 13 8.13 10.30 1.61
CA LEU A 13 7.54 9.51 2.70
C LEU A 13 6.01 9.61 2.76
N GLN A 14 5.43 10.79 2.51
CA GLN A 14 3.98 10.97 2.53
C GLN A 14 3.31 10.16 1.42
N GLU A 15 3.81 10.27 0.18
CA GLU A 15 3.30 9.49 -0.95
C GLU A 15 3.47 7.97 -0.70
N ARG A 16 4.59 7.53 -0.10
CA ARG A 16 4.78 6.12 0.24
C ARG A 16 3.79 5.62 1.29
N ASN A 17 3.54 6.41 2.34
CA ASN A 17 2.52 6.11 3.35
C ASN A 17 1.12 6.03 2.74
N ASN A 18 0.74 7.01 1.93
CA ASN A 18 -0.57 7.03 1.27
C ASN A 18 -0.77 5.85 0.34
N ARG A 19 0.23 5.55 -0.50
CA ARG A 19 0.16 4.40 -1.41
C ARG A 19 0.05 3.09 -0.66
N PHE A 20 0.80 2.91 0.42
CA PHE A 20 0.68 1.71 1.23
C PHE A 20 -0.71 1.59 1.88
N LEU A 21 -1.21 2.68 2.47
CA LEU A 21 -2.53 2.69 3.09
C LEU A 21 -3.66 2.41 2.08
N GLU A 22 -3.57 2.99 0.89
CA GLU A 22 -4.52 2.77 -0.20
C GLU A 22 -4.62 1.29 -0.60
N GLU A 23 -3.49 0.63 -0.85
CA GLU A 23 -3.46 -0.80 -1.20
C GLU A 23 -3.97 -1.69 -0.05
N ALA A 24 -3.64 -1.33 1.20
CA ALA A 24 -4.14 -2.05 2.37
C ALA A 24 -5.68 -1.92 2.49
N LEU A 25 -6.23 -0.74 2.21
CA LEU A 25 -7.68 -0.49 2.20
C LEU A 25 -8.37 -1.23 1.05
N GLU A 26 -7.81 -1.19 -0.16
CA GLU A 26 -8.33 -1.93 -1.32
C GLU A 26 -8.35 -3.45 -1.07
N LEU A 27 -7.31 -3.99 -0.44
CA LEU A 27 -7.23 -5.41 -0.07
C LEU A 27 -8.36 -5.79 0.91
N VAL A 28 -8.54 -5.06 2.01
CA VAL A 28 -9.60 -5.42 2.98
C VAL A 28 -11.01 -5.15 2.42
N GLN A 29 -11.18 -4.12 1.57
CA GLN A 29 -12.43 -3.87 0.87
C GLN A 29 -12.81 -5.06 -0.02
N SER A 30 -11.85 -5.66 -0.72
CA SER A 30 -12.08 -6.87 -1.53
C SER A 30 -12.56 -8.06 -0.70
N GLY A 31 -12.20 -8.09 0.59
CA GLY A 31 -12.66 -9.04 1.60
C GLY A 31 -13.97 -8.65 2.31
N SER A 32 -14.75 -7.72 1.75
CA SER A 32 -16.01 -7.21 2.33
C SER A 32 -15.86 -6.40 3.63
N TYR A 33 -14.67 -5.87 3.93
CA TYR A 33 -14.49 -4.93 5.03
C TYR A 33 -15.12 -3.58 4.68
N THR A 34 -15.94 -3.01 5.57
CA THR A 34 -16.67 -1.77 5.29
C THR A 34 -15.87 -0.52 5.65
N ALA A 35 -16.27 0.62 5.08
CA ALA A 35 -15.66 1.91 5.41
C ALA A 35 -15.83 2.25 6.90
N GLU A 36 -16.98 1.92 7.50
CA GLU A 36 -17.23 2.13 8.93
C GLU A 36 -16.28 1.31 9.80
N GLN A 37 -16.01 0.05 9.42
CA GLN A 37 -15.04 -0.79 10.11
C GLN A 37 -13.61 -0.24 9.96
N ALA A 38 -13.25 0.26 8.78
CA ALA A 38 -11.95 0.89 8.54
C ALA A 38 -11.76 2.15 9.40
N HIS A 39 -12.77 3.04 9.46
CA HIS A 39 -12.72 4.22 10.31
C HIS A 39 -12.62 3.86 11.80
N ALA A 40 -13.34 2.83 12.25
CA ALA A 40 -13.21 2.34 13.63
C ALA A 40 -11.78 1.84 13.94
N MET A 41 -11.07 1.25 12.96
CA MET A 41 -9.67 0.87 13.14
C MET A 41 -8.74 2.07 13.18
N VAL A 42 -9.01 3.12 12.40
CA VAL A 42 -8.27 4.39 12.50
C VAL A 42 -8.38 4.92 13.94
N ASP A 43 -9.59 5.06 14.47
CA ASP A 43 -9.79 5.56 15.83
C ASP A 43 -9.08 4.68 16.88
N TYR A 44 -9.16 3.36 16.73
CA TYR A 44 -8.53 2.39 17.63
C TYR A 44 -6.99 2.48 17.64
N VAL A 45 -6.36 2.59 16.46
CA VAL A 45 -4.90 2.63 16.32
C VAL A 45 -4.36 3.99 16.74
N PHE A 46 -4.98 5.09 16.28
CA PHE A 46 -4.48 6.44 16.54
C PHE A 46 -4.74 6.94 17.97
N ASN A 47 -5.60 6.25 18.74
CA ASN A 47 -5.78 6.50 20.17
C ASN A 47 -4.73 5.80 21.06
N ARG A 48 -3.70 5.17 20.46
CA ARG A 48 -2.60 4.50 21.17
C ARG A 48 -1.29 5.27 21.01
N PRO A 49 -0.31 5.05 21.90
CA PRO A 49 1.05 5.52 21.65
C PRO A 49 1.57 4.96 20.32
N THR A 50 2.28 5.81 19.57
CA THR A 50 2.90 5.42 18.30
C THR A 50 3.89 4.27 18.51
N GLY A 51 3.80 3.24 17.66
CA GLY A 51 4.71 2.10 17.65
C GLY A 51 6.08 2.40 17.01
N GLU A 52 7.01 1.47 17.15
CA GLU A 52 8.33 1.55 16.52
C GLU A 52 8.27 1.03 15.08
N MET A 53 8.76 1.81 14.12
CA MET A 53 8.56 1.53 12.69
C MET A 53 9.01 0.13 12.28
N LYS A 54 10.15 -0.37 12.77
CA LYS A 54 10.63 -1.71 12.39
C LYS A 54 9.71 -2.81 12.92
N GLN A 55 9.20 -2.66 14.14
CA GLN A 55 8.20 -3.55 14.69
C GLN A 55 6.90 -3.56 13.86
N GLU A 56 6.39 -2.38 13.48
CA GLU A 56 5.15 -2.28 12.72
C GLU A 56 5.28 -2.87 11.30
N VAL A 57 6.45 -2.74 10.66
CA VAL A 57 6.74 -3.44 9.40
C VAL A 57 6.60 -4.97 9.57
N GLY A 58 7.14 -5.53 10.66
CA GLY A 58 6.98 -6.95 10.96
C GLY A 58 5.52 -7.36 11.20
N GLY A 59 4.76 -6.52 11.91
CA GLY A 59 3.33 -6.72 12.15
C GLY A 59 2.51 -6.76 10.86
N VAL A 60 2.77 -5.82 9.95
CA VAL A 60 2.15 -5.78 8.62
C VAL A 60 2.45 -7.04 7.83
N MET A 61 3.71 -7.49 7.78
CA MET A 61 4.09 -8.68 7.00
C MET A 61 3.37 -9.94 7.49
N VAL A 62 3.30 -10.14 8.81
CA VAL A 62 2.66 -11.33 9.39
C VAL A 62 1.14 -11.29 9.22
N THR A 63 0.51 -10.13 9.37
CA THR A 63 -0.94 -9.98 9.21
C THR A 63 -1.38 -10.12 7.75
N LEU A 64 -0.59 -9.63 6.79
CA LEU A 64 -0.81 -9.88 5.37
C LEU A 64 -0.74 -11.38 5.06
N ALA A 65 0.31 -12.07 5.52
CA ALA A 65 0.44 -13.52 5.32
C ALA A 65 -0.74 -14.30 5.92
N ALA A 66 -1.20 -13.91 7.11
CA ALA A 66 -2.37 -14.51 7.76
C ALA A 66 -3.66 -14.28 6.96
N LEU A 67 -3.87 -13.07 6.44
CA LEU A 67 -5.03 -12.73 5.61
C LEU A 67 -5.03 -13.54 4.30
N CYS A 68 -3.89 -13.64 3.62
CA CYS A 68 -3.73 -14.47 2.43
C CYS A 68 -4.03 -15.94 2.73
N SER A 69 -3.48 -16.48 3.83
CA SER A 69 -3.73 -17.85 4.27
C SER A 69 -5.21 -18.10 4.55
N ALA A 70 -5.92 -17.16 5.19
CA ALA A 70 -7.35 -17.28 5.48
C ALA A 70 -8.23 -17.29 4.22
N ASN A 71 -7.76 -16.67 3.13
CA ASN A 71 -8.46 -16.59 1.86
C ASN A 71 -7.96 -17.63 0.83
N ASN A 72 -7.03 -18.52 1.19
CA ASN A 72 -6.36 -19.45 0.28
C ASN A 72 -5.69 -18.75 -0.92
N ILE A 73 -5.06 -17.59 -0.67
CA ILE A 73 -4.33 -16.80 -1.66
C ILE A 73 -2.83 -17.06 -1.48
N ASP A 74 -2.13 -17.35 -2.58
CA ASP A 74 -0.66 -17.37 -2.61
C ASP A 74 -0.13 -15.93 -2.68
N MET A 75 0.38 -15.45 -1.54
CA MET A 75 0.93 -14.10 -1.40
C MET A 75 2.09 -13.83 -2.35
N HIS A 76 2.94 -14.83 -2.62
CA HIS A 76 4.12 -14.66 -3.46
C HIS A 76 3.73 -14.59 -4.94
N ASP A 77 2.87 -15.50 -5.39
CA ASP A 77 2.36 -15.50 -6.77
C ASP A 77 1.61 -14.21 -7.12
N CYS A 78 0.82 -13.68 -6.19
CA CYS A 78 0.16 -12.37 -6.35
C CYS A 78 1.18 -11.24 -6.53
N GLY A 79 2.25 -11.25 -5.72
CA GLY A 79 3.33 -10.27 -5.81
C GLY A 79 4.06 -10.33 -7.17
N ASP A 80 4.40 -11.52 -7.64
CA ASP A 80 5.11 -11.73 -8.91
C ASP A 80 4.24 -11.36 -10.12
N THR A 81 2.94 -11.69 -10.06
CA THR A 81 1.95 -11.31 -11.09
C THR A 81 1.83 -9.79 -11.19
N GLU A 82 1.72 -9.10 -10.06
CA GLU A 82 1.61 -7.65 -10.03
C GLU A 82 2.92 -6.97 -10.47
N LEU A 83 4.07 -7.50 -10.05
CA LEU A 83 5.38 -7.01 -10.48
C LEU A 83 5.54 -7.08 -11.99
N THR A 84 5.15 -8.20 -12.59
CA THR A 84 5.16 -8.42 -14.05
C THR A 84 4.25 -7.41 -14.76
N ARG A 85 3.05 -7.17 -14.21
CA ARG A 85 2.09 -6.19 -14.75
C ARG A 85 2.62 -4.75 -14.66
N VAL A 86 3.31 -4.39 -13.58
CA VAL A 86 3.91 -3.06 -13.41
C VAL A 86 5.05 -2.86 -14.41
N TRP A 87 5.88 -3.89 -14.61
CA TRP A 87 6.98 -3.85 -15.57
C TRP A 87 6.51 -3.59 -17.01
N SER A 88 5.34 -4.11 -17.38
CA SER A 88 4.76 -3.86 -18.70
C SER A 88 4.14 -2.46 -18.85
N LYS A 89 4.06 -1.66 -17.78
CA LYS A 89 3.38 -0.36 -17.75
C LYS A 89 4.31 0.82 -17.40
N ILE A 90 5.62 0.63 -17.43
CA ILE A 90 6.62 1.63 -17.01
C ILE A 90 6.38 3.00 -17.67
N ASP A 91 6.21 3.04 -19.00
CA ASP A 91 6.04 4.31 -19.71
C ASP A 91 4.72 5.03 -19.37
N GLN A 92 3.65 4.27 -19.14
CA GLN A 92 2.36 4.81 -18.73
C GLN A 92 2.44 5.36 -17.30
N ILE A 93 3.13 4.67 -16.40
CA ILE A 93 3.35 5.10 -15.01
C ILE A 93 4.12 6.42 -15.00
N ARG A 94 5.20 6.53 -15.79
CA ARG A 94 5.99 7.76 -15.93
C ARG A 94 5.15 8.92 -16.46
N SER A 95 4.35 8.69 -17.50
CA SER A 95 3.48 9.71 -18.09
C SER A 95 2.45 10.25 -17.10
N LYS A 96 1.78 9.36 -16.35
CA LYS A 96 0.80 9.76 -15.32
C LYS A 96 1.42 10.52 -14.16
N GLN A 97 2.63 10.14 -13.72
CA GLN A 97 3.35 10.86 -12.67
C GLN A 97 3.72 12.28 -13.09
N GLY A 98 4.17 12.48 -14.33
CA GLY A 98 4.46 13.82 -14.87
C GLY A 98 3.24 14.75 -14.95
N GLN A 99 2.02 14.21 -14.85
CA GLN A 99 0.76 14.95 -14.96
C GLN A 99 0.05 15.17 -13.61
N LYS A 100 0.54 14.61 -12.49
CA LYS A 100 -0.10 14.80 -11.18
C LYS A 100 -0.01 16.29 -10.75
N PRO A 101 -1.14 16.93 -10.37
CA PRO A 101 -1.12 18.30 -9.87
C PRO A 101 -0.31 18.40 -8.57
N LYS A 102 0.68 19.30 -8.52
CA LYS A 102 1.56 19.49 -7.35
C LYS A 102 0.86 19.94 -6.06
N HIS A 103 -0.42 20.29 -6.11
CA HIS A 103 -1.16 20.87 -4.97
C HIS A 103 -2.12 19.91 -4.27
N LEU A 104 -2.32 18.69 -4.79
CA LEU A 104 -3.14 17.65 -4.14
C LEU A 104 -2.21 16.69 -3.39
N ALA A 105 -1.53 17.20 -2.38
CA ALA A 105 -0.89 16.38 -1.37
C ALA A 105 -1.93 16.15 -0.25
N LEU A 106 -2.67 15.05 -0.34
CA LEU A 106 -3.09 14.36 0.88
C LEU A 106 -1.87 13.62 1.43
#